data_AF-A0AAD7DCT6-F1
#
_entry.id   AF-A0AAD7DCT6-F1
#
_cell.length_a   1.000
_cell.length_b   1.000
_cell.length_c   1.000
_cell.angle_alpha   90.00
_cell.angle_beta   90.00
_cell.angle_gamma   90.00
#
_symmetry.space_group_name_H-M   'P 1'
#
loop_
_entity.id
_entity.type
_entity.pdbx_description
1 polymer ?
#
loop_
_entity_poly.entity_id
_entity_poly.type
_entity_poly.pdbx_seq_one_letter_code
_entity_poly.pdbx_strand_id
1 'polypeptide(L)'
;MFPLALGQIIREYAVTEMHLTLNAGTGVTNAGLSCASLGTLGEQRTTSPVFAFPRAVAIPSTDLHVTMRHMTLPSEHVCTENLTPFLKLLPCKASSGISSSLNPYKLFDADWHGMGLHVLRNSNQELVLRLTFQTVSDPVRFSSSQLQRSFPSLFGRTIEAACPLSSRSASNSIIAKRILRGSGQALGTVSVVIVNNGAHEVEALYLETMPWIVQIYLHTLCASVEGRPRDDLVHNILYIPSITHSRAATLQAVLTLPVRSMIHLTFDVKKAFLRYGEHPPDAQRGWDLPPAVLIPLRNDAIPPPDSRLGNRIYMCTLLVDLATPDFSMPYNVIMISGVVIA
;
A
#
# COMPACT_ATOMS: atom_id res chain seq x y z
N MET A 1 18.21 14.03 -6.74
CA MET A 1 17.87 12.92 -7.66
C MET A 1 16.37 12.62 -7.63
N PHE A 2 15.79 12.10 -6.54
CA PHE A 2 14.36 11.70 -6.51
C PHE A 2 13.34 12.79 -6.93
N PRO A 3 13.36 14.04 -6.43
CA PRO A 3 12.39 15.06 -6.86
C PRO A 3 12.58 15.51 -8.31
N LEU A 4 13.82 15.48 -8.81
CA LEU A 4 14.16 15.86 -10.19
C LEU A 4 13.70 14.78 -11.18
N ALA A 5 14.00 13.50 -10.88
CA ALA A 5 13.55 12.37 -11.69
C ALA A 5 12.03 12.25 -11.69
N LEU A 6 11.37 12.43 -10.53
CA LEU A 6 9.92 12.47 -10.43
C LEU A 6 9.34 13.63 -11.27
N GLY A 7 9.91 14.83 -11.18
CA GLY A 7 9.49 15.98 -11.98
C GLY A 7 9.66 15.75 -13.49
N GLN A 8 10.73 15.07 -13.91
CA GLN A 8 10.94 14.65 -15.29
C GLN A 8 9.88 13.65 -15.73
N ILE A 9 9.63 12.59 -14.95
CA ILE A 9 8.61 11.57 -15.28
C ILE A 9 7.22 12.19 -15.40
N ILE A 10 6.82 13.05 -14.46
CA ILE A 10 5.51 13.72 -14.49
C ILE A 10 5.38 14.58 -15.76
N ARG A 11 6.44 15.29 -16.15
CA ARG A 11 6.44 16.19 -17.30
C ARG A 11 6.52 15.46 -18.64
N GLU A 12 7.35 14.42 -18.72
CA GLU A 12 7.63 13.68 -19.95
C GLU A 12 6.50 12.72 -20.32
N TYR A 13 5.89 12.06 -19.33
CA TYR A 13 4.84 11.06 -19.55
C TYR A 13 3.42 11.55 -19.28
N ALA A 14 3.24 12.86 -19.06
CA ALA A 14 1.95 13.49 -18.79
C ALA A 14 1.11 12.74 -17.73
N VAL A 15 1.78 12.31 -16.66
CA VAL A 15 1.19 11.43 -15.63
C VAL A 15 0.01 12.13 -14.96
N THR A 16 -1.19 11.59 -15.16
CA THR A 16 -2.42 12.08 -14.53
C THR A 16 -2.50 11.67 -13.07
N GLU A 17 -2.00 10.48 -12.75
CA GLU A 17 -1.95 9.95 -11.40
C GLU A 17 -0.83 8.92 -11.23
N MET A 18 -0.12 8.98 -10.09
CA MET A 18 0.88 7.99 -9.70
C MET A 18 0.83 7.75 -8.20
N HIS A 19 0.77 6.48 -7.79
CA HIS A 19 0.93 6.06 -6.40
C HIS A 19 2.16 5.16 -6.28
N LEU A 20 3.16 5.62 -5.54
CA LEU A 20 4.36 4.87 -5.22
C LEU A 20 4.32 4.56 -3.72
N THR A 21 4.54 3.30 -3.34
CA THR A 21 4.78 2.90 -1.95
C THR A 21 6.06 2.09 -1.87
N LEU A 22 6.91 2.46 -0.92
CA LEU A 22 8.15 1.80 -0.56
C LEU A 22 7.96 1.26 0.86
N ASN A 23 8.35 0.02 1.13
CA ASN A 23 8.24 -0.61 2.45
C ASN A 23 9.54 -1.32 2.79
N ALA A 24 9.97 -1.26 4.04
CA ALA A 24 11.10 -2.01 4.54
C ALA A 24 10.81 -2.56 5.95
N GLY A 25 11.27 -3.79 6.18
CA GLY A 25 11.33 -4.42 7.49
C GLY A 25 12.77 -4.46 7.99
N THR A 26 12.95 -4.71 9.29
CA THR A 26 14.28 -4.90 9.89
C THR A 26 14.98 -6.11 9.26
N GLY A 27 16.01 -5.88 8.45
CA GLY A 27 16.78 -6.97 7.82
C GLY A 27 17.69 -6.58 6.64
N VAL A 28 17.48 -5.41 6.01
CA VAL A 28 18.32 -4.98 4.87
C VAL A 28 18.77 -3.54 5.08
N THR A 29 19.91 -3.35 5.76
CA THR A 29 20.52 -2.04 6.02
C THR A 29 21.52 -1.60 4.95
N ASN A 30 21.77 -2.41 3.91
CA ASN A 30 22.73 -2.09 2.86
C ASN A 30 22.08 -2.16 1.47
N ALA A 31 21.48 -1.05 1.03
CA ALA A 31 21.18 -0.83 -0.38
C ALA A 31 21.69 0.57 -0.76
N GLY A 32 22.70 0.60 -1.65
CA GLY A 32 23.33 1.84 -2.10
C GLY A 32 22.41 2.70 -2.99
N LEU A 33 22.63 4.02 -2.91
CA LEU A 33 22.35 5.14 -3.84
C LEU A 33 21.05 5.25 -4.67
N SER A 34 20.21 4.23 -4.84
CA SER A 34 18.83 4.31 -5.34
C SER A 34 18.14 2.96 -5.15
N CYS A 35 17.25 2.83 -4.16
CA CYS A 35 16.65 1.55 -3.76
C CYS A 35 15.29 1.23 -4.41
N ALA A 36 14.91 1.97 -5.45
CA ALA A 36 13.64 1.79 -6.15
C ALA A 36 13.88 1.22 -7.56
N SER A 37 13.63 -0.08 -7.76
CA SER A 37 13.82 -0.78 -9.03
C SER A 37 12.60 -0.67 -9.94
N LEU A 38 12.29 0.57 -10.36
CA LEU A 38 11.20 0.85 -11.31
C LEU A 38 11.33 0.09 -12.64
N GLY A 39 12.53 -0.39 -12.99
CA GLY A 39 12.79 -1.23 -14.16
C GLY A 39 12.21 -2.65 -14.09
N THR A 40 11.71 -3.09 -12.92
CA THR A 40 11.06 -4.43 -12.76
C THR A 40 9.54 -4.40 -13.02
N LEU A 41 9.00 -3.26 -13.44
CA LEU A 41 7.59 -3.12 -13.77
C LEU A 41 7.27 -3.92 -15.05
N GLY A 42 6.66 -5.09 -14.86
CA GLY A 42 6.19 -5.98 -15.93
C GLY A 42 4.70 -6.28 -15.84
N GLU A 43 4.23 -7.16 -16.71
CA GLU A 43 2.82 -7.58 -16.79
C GLU A 43 2.29 -8.18 -15.48
N GLN A 44 3.14 -8.91 -14.74
CA GLN A 44 2.80 -9.50 -13.44
C GLN A 44 2.39 -8.50 -12.37
N ARG A 45 2.89 -7.25 -12.46
CA ARG A 45 2.66 -6.18 -11.48
C ARG A 45 1.72 -5.10 -12.00
N THR A 46 1.09 -5.34 -13.15
CA THR A 46 0.25 -4.40 -13.86
C THR A 46 -1.18 -4.92 -13.98
N THR A 47 -2.14 -4.10 -13.58
CA THR A 47 -3.59 -4.37 -13.69
C THR A 47 -4.28 -3.21 -14.41
N SER A 48 -5.51 -3.39 -14.86
CA SER A 48 -6.32 -2.31 -15.47
C SER A 48 -7.69 -2.26 -14.78
N PRO A 49 -7.81 -1.61 -13.61
CA PRO A 49 -9.03 -1.63 -12.82
C PRO A 49 -10.03 -0.62 -13.39
N VAL A 50 -11.01 -1.13 -14.12
CA VAL A 50 -11.97 -0.31 -14.90
C VAL A 50 -12.83 0.61 -14.03
N PHE A 51 -13.21 0.20 -12.82
CA PHE A 51 -14.05 1.02 -11.93
C PHE A 51 -13.24 1.99 -11.08
N ALA A 52 -12.06 1.56 -10.58
CA ALA A 52 -11.26 2.38 -9.68
C ALA A 52 -10.43 3.46 -10.40
N PHE A 53 -10.09 3.22 -11.66
CA PHE A 53 -9.32 4.14 -12.49
C PHE A 53 -10.03 4.35 -13.83
N PRO A 54 -11.20 5.02 -13.84
CA PRO A 54 -11.90 5.33 -15.09
C PRO A 54 -11.05 6.29 -15.94
N ARG A 55 -11.16 6.18 -17.28
CA ARG A 55 -10.46 7.09 -18.20
C ARG A 55 -10.87 8.53 -17.91
N ALA A 56 -9.91 9.38 -17.51
CA ALA A 56 -10.19 10.72 -17.01
C ALA A 56 -10.53 11.75 -18.12
N VAL A 57 -10.38 11.42 -19.40
CA VAL A 57 -10.69 12.34 -20.51
C VAL A 57 -11.15 11.53 -21.72
N ALA A 58 -12.16 12.02 -22.44
CA ALA A 58 -12.40 11.62 -23.83
C ALA A 58 -11.25 12.17 -24.68
N ILE A 59 -10.12 11.44 -24.69
CA ILE A 59 -9.01 11.74 -25.60
C ILE A 59 -9.59 11.68 -27.01
N PRO A 60 -9.47 12.74 -27.84
CA PRO A 60 -9.99 12.75 -29.19
C PRO A 60 -9.46 11.53 -29.95
N SER A 61 -10.37 10.88 -30.68
CA SER A 61 -10.26 9.53 -31.26
C SER A 61 -9.16 9.32 -32.31
N THR A 62 -8.20 10.24 -32.42
CA THR A 62 -7.12 10.22 -33.40
C THR A 62 -5.81 9.62 -32.88
N ASP A 63 -5.64 9.44 -31.56
CA ASP A 63 -4.47 8.73 -31.00
C ASP A 63 -4.83 7.30 -30.55
N LEU A 64 -4.46 6.35 -31.38
CA LEU A 64 -4.55 4.91 -31.13
C LEU A 64 -3.73 4.51 -29.87
N HIS A 65 -4.35 3.71 -28.99
CA HIS A 65 -3.72 2.85 -27.96
C HIS A 65 -3.28 3.44 -26.60
N VAL A 66 -3.96 4.45 -26.04
CA VAL A 66 -3.74 4.79 -24.62
C VAL A 66 -4.47 3.78 -23.70
N THR A 67 -3.71 2.85 -23.10
CA THR A 67 -4.23 1.90 -22.08
C THR A 67 -3.85 2.34 -20.67
N MET A 68 -4.85 2.62 -19.83
CA MET A 68 -4.62 2.93 -18.41
C MET A 68 -4.21 1.66 -17.67
N ARG A 69 -3.06 1.72 -17.00
CA ARG A 69 -2.45 0.62 -16.27
C ARG A 69 -2.17 1.07 -14.84
N HIS A 70 -2.72 0.33 -13.88
CA HIS A 70 -2.40 0.46 -12.46
C HIS A 70 -1.26 -0.51 -12.12
N MET A 71 -0.16 0.03 -11.62
CA MET A 71 1.05 -0.73 -11.33
C MET A 71 1.35 -0.67 -9.85
N THR A 72 1.77 -1.80 -9.28
CA THR A 72 2.08 -1.89 -7.84
C THR A 72 3.43 -2.56 -7.62
N LEU A 73 4.29 -1.93 -6.82
CA LEU A 73 5.64 -2.41 -6.51
C LEU A 73 5.80 -2.49 -4.97
N PRO A 74 5.22 -3.50 -4.31
CA PRO A 74 5.10 -3.49 -2.85
C PRO A 74 6.40 -3.77 -2.09
N SER A 75 7.40 -4.35 -2.75
CA SER A 75 8.67 -4.82 -2.14
C SER A 75 9.85 -3.86 -2.34
N GLU A 76 9.61 -2.58 -2.64
CA GLU A 76 10.71 -1.62 -2.76
C GLU A 76 11.17 -1.12 -1.41
N HIS A 77 12.47 -1.16 -1.16
CA HIS A 77 13.02 -0.79 0.14
C HIS A 77 12.99 0.73 0.36
N VAL A 78 12.63 1.12 1.58
CA VAL A 78 12.82 2.49 2.03
C VAL A 78 14.28 2.65 2.48
N CYS A 79 15.02 3.53 1.80
CA CYS A 79 16.38 3.88 2.20
C CYS A 79 16.38 5.18 3.03
N THR A 80 17.33 5.32 3.95
CA THR A 80 17.40 6.47 4.87
C THR A 80 17.51 7.80 4.12
N GLU A 81 18.14 7.74 2.94
CA GLU A 81 18.32 8.81 1.97
C GLU A 81 17.00 9.28 1.34
N ASN A 82 15.93 8.49 1.40
CA ASN A 82 14.60 8.85 0.92
C ASN A 82 13.88 9.81 1.88
N LEU A 83 14.22 9.81 3.17
CA LEU A 83 13.54 10.68 4.16
C LEU A 83 13.89 12.16 3.96
N THR A 84 15.14 12.47 3.60
CA THR A 84 15.57 13.85 3.36
C THR A 84 14.79 14.54 2.23
N PRO A 85 14.67 13.97 1.00
CA PRO A 85 13.84 14.55 -0.06
C PRO A 85 12.36 14.50 0.29
N PHE A 86 11.87 13.49 1.02
CA PHE A 86 10.49 13.44 1.51
C PHE A 86 10.16 14.64 2.40
N LEU A 87 11.00 14.92 3.41
CA LEU A 87 10.84 16.08 4.28
C LEU A 87 10.93 17.39 3.51
N LYS A 88 11.80 17.49 2.50
CA LYS A 88 11.93 18.71 1.67
C LYS A 88 10.67 19.05 0.88
N LEU A 89 9.79 18.08 0.61
CA LEU A 89 8.53 18.29 -0.10
C LEU A 89 7.40 18.78 0.84
N LEU A 90 7.58 18.72 2.16
CA LEU A 90 6.59 19.22 3.12
C LEU A 90 6.65 20.75 3.24
N PRO A 91 5.51 21.44 3.43
CA PRO A 91 5.45 22.91 3.45
C PRO A 91 6.45 23.55 4.42
N CYS A 92 6.53 23.04 5.65
CA CYS A 92 7.47 23.51 6.67
C CYS A 92 8.71 22.62 6.83
N LYS A 93 9.01 21.77 5.85
CA LYS A 93 10.16 20.85 5.88
C LYS A 93 10.22 20.10 7.21
N ALA A 94 11.39 20.05 7.86
CA ALA A 94 11.56 19.51 9.20
C ALA A 94 11.62 20.59 10.30
N SER A 95 11.24 21.84 10.02
CA SER A 95 11.43 22.95 10.97
C SER A 95 10.26 23.16 11.93
N SER A 96 9.03 22.82 11.56
CA SER A 96 7.85 23.00 12.43
C SER A 96 6.70 22.07 12.11
N GLY A 97 5.76 21.94 13.06
CA GLY A 97 4.62 21.03 12.98
C GLY A 97 4.99 19.57 13.21
N ILE A 98 4.13 18.66 12.74
CA ILE A 98 4.37 17.22 12.90
C ILE A 98 5.65 16.75 12.16
N SER A 99 6.08 17.48 11.14
CA SER A 99 7.24 17.10 10.33
C SER A 99 8.57 17.33 11.05
N SER A 100 8.65 18.21 12.06
CA SER A 100 9.84 18.33 12.92
C SER A 100 10.04 17.10 13.81
N SER A 101 8.96 16.41 14.13
CA SER A 101 8.99 15.18 14.94
C SER A 101 9.52 13.96 14.20
N LEU A 102 9.57 13.98 12.86
CA LEU A 102 10.01 12.85 12.03
C LEU A 102 11.53 12.60 12.16
N ASN A 103 11.95 11.99 13.27
CA ASN A 103 13.33 11.65 13.58
C ASN A 103 13.78 10.41 12.80
N PRO A 104 14.76 10.51 11.88
CA PRO A 104 15.21 9.39 11.07
C PRO A 104 15.57 8.16 11.90
N TYR A 105 16.30 8.33 13.01
CA TYR A 105 16.76 7.22 13.83
C TYR A 105 15.60 6.44 14.45
N LYS A 106 14.55 7.12 14.94
CA LYS A 106 13.38 6.44 15.54
C LYS A 106 12.45 5.83 14.49
N LEU A 107 12.34 6.47 13.32
CA LEU A 107 11.48 6.00 12.25
C LEU A 107 12.04 4.75 11.56
N PHE A 108 13.36 4.68 11.36
CA PHE A 108 14.02 3.56 10.67
C PHE A 108 14.43 2.42 11.60
N ASP A 109 14.46 2.66 12.92
CA ASP A 109 14.64 1.62 13.96
C ASP A 109 13.33 0.88 14.28
N ALA A 110 12.20 1.36 13.77
CA ALA A 110 10.92 0.67 13.89
C ALA A 110 10.95 -0.69 13.17
N ASP A 111 10.24 -1.69 13.71
CA ASP A 111 10.20 -3.05 13.17
C ASP A 111 9.72 -3.06 11.70
N TRP A 112 8.84 -2.12 11.36
CA TRP A 112 8.42 -1.87 9.98
C TRP A 112 8.23 -0.38 9.71
N HIS A 113 8.59 0.04 8.50
CA HIS A 113 8.36 1.40 8.02
C HIS A 113 8.07 1.44 6.52
N GLY A 114 7.26 2.42 6.11
CA GLY A 114 6.84 2.61 4.73
C GLY A 114 6.74 4.09 4.37
N MET A 115 7.07 4.42 3.12
CA MET A 115 6.91 5.74 2.54
C MET A 115 6.03 5.64 1.29
N GLY A 116 5.07 6.54 1.15
CA GLY A 116 4.25 6.64 -0.04
C GLY A 116 4.22 8.05 -0.60
N LEU A 117 4.15 8.13 -1.92
CA LEU A 117 4.01 9.35 -2.69
C LEU A 117 2.83 9.17 -3.65
N HIS A 118 1.86 10.07 -3.55
CA HIS A 118 0.72 10.12 -4.43
C HIS A 118 0.69 11.46 -5.15
N VAL A 119 0.76 11.42 -6.48
CA VAL A 119 0.67 12.59 -7.34
C VAL A 119 -0.71 12.59 -7.97
N LEU A 120 -1.44 13.68 -7.76
CA LEU A 120 -2.76 13.91 -8.32
C LEU A 120 -2.74 15.21 -9.12
N ARG A 121 -3.45 15.24 -10.24
CA ARG A 121 -3.75 16.49 -10.95
C ARG A 121 -5.18 16.92 -10.63
N ASN A 122 -5.33 18.11 -10.09
CA ASN A 122 -6.64 18.68 -9.78
C ASN A 122 -7.32 19.20 -11.07
N SER A 123 -8.63 19.49 -10.98
CA SER A 123 -9.46 20.10 -12.03
C SER A 123 -8.81 21.34 -12.66
N ASN A 124 -8.16 22.15 -11.83
CA ASN A 124 -7.46 23.37 -12.24
C ASN A 124 -6.08 23.09 -12.88
N GLN A 125 -5.78 21.84 -13.22
CA GLN A 125 -4.48 21.38 -13.73
C GLN A 125 -3.29 21.53 -12.77
N GLU A 126 -3.56 21.85 -11.50
CA GLU A 126 -2.55 21.94 -10.45
C GLU A 126 -2.14 20.56 -9.94
N LEU A 127 -0.85 20.39 -9.65
CA LEU A 127 -0.32 19.17 -9.06
C LEU A 127 -0.54 19.18 -7.55
N VAL A 128 -1.25 18.19 -7.04
CA VAL A 128 -1.45 17.91 -5.63
C VAL A 128 -0.60 16.71 -5.25
N LEU A 129 0.31 16.93 -4.30
CA LEU A 129 1.23 15.93 -3.80
C LEU A 129 0.76 15.46 -2.42
N ARG A 130 0.48 14.16 -2.27
CA ARG A 130 0.13 13.54 -0.99
C ARG A 130 1.25 12.59 -0.59
N LEU A 131 1.91 12.94 0.50
CA LEU A 131 3.00 12.17 1.10
C LEU A 131 2.45 11.36 2.27
N THR A 132 2.81 10.08 2.33
CA THR A 132 2.43 9.18 3.44
C THR A 132 3.69 8.59 4.03
N PHE A 133 3.75 8.53 5.36
CA PHE A 133 4.78 7.82 6.09
C PHE A 133 4.07 6.93 7.10
N GLN A 134 4.44 5.66 7.13
CA GLN A 134 3.86 4.66 8.02
C GLN A 134 4.99 3.99 8.80
N THR A 135 4.74 3.70 10.08
CA THR A 135 5.70 2.99 10.93
C THR A 135 4.94 2.13 11.93
N VAL A 136 5.48 0.95 12.19
CA VAL A 136 5.05 0.04 13.26
C VAL A 136 6.22 -0.09 14.21
N SER A 137 6.08 0.51 15.39
CA SER A 137 7.09 0.47 16.44
C SER A 137 6.59 -0.37 17.61
N ASP A 138 7.46 -1.23 18.15
CA ASP A 138 7.26 -1.86 19.45
C ASP A 138 7.80 -0.95 20.58
N PRO A 139 6.92 -0.28 21.35
CA PRO A 139 7.35 0.58 22.45
C PRO A 139 7.93 -0.20 23.64
N VAL A 140 7.71 -1.52 23.72
CA VAL A 140 8.15 -2.37 24.83
C VAL A 140 9.63 -2.77 24.68
N ARG A 141 10.17 -2.75 23.44
CA ARG A 141 11.58 -3.06 23.16
C ARG A 141 12.57 -2.21 23.97
N PHE A 142 12.20 -0.97 24.32
CA PHE A 142 13.07 -0.01 25.02
C PHE A 142 12.71 0.25 26.48
N SER A 143 11.52 -0.16 26.93
CA SER A 143 11.00 0.14 28.27
C SER A 143 10.29 -1.10 28.82
N SER A 144 10.95 -1.77 29.76
CA SER A 144 10.46 -3.01 30.38
C SER A 144 9.34 -2.80 31.40
N SER A 145 8.99 -1.56 31.78
CA SER A 145 8.04 -1.31 32.89
C SER A 145 6.85 -0.41 32.58
N GLN A 146 6.80 0.31 31.44
CA GLN A 146 5.62 1.12 31.12
C GLN A 146 5.44 1.37 29.61
N LEU A 147 4.21 1.16 29.14
CA LEU A 147 3.79 1.34 27.75
C LEU A 147 3.59 2.84 27.47
N GLN A 148 4.68 3.56 27.21
CA GLN A 148 4.64 5.00 26.95
C GLN A 148 4.14 5.29 25.52
N ARG A 149 2.88 5.69 25.39
CA ARG A 149 2.19 6.02 24.12
C ARG A 149 2.30 7.50 23.73
N SER A 150 3.25 8.26 24.29
CA SER A 150 3.34 9.70 24.02
C SER A 150 4.03 9.96 22.67
N PHE A 151 3.70 11.07 22.01
CA PHE A 151 4.35 11.45 20.75
C PHE A 151 5.88 11.56 20.87
N PRO A 152 6.42 12.18 21.94
CA PRO A 152 7.87 12.26 22.15
C PRO A 152 8.53 10.91 22.43
N SER A 153 7.85 9.96 23.09
CA SER A 153 8.42 8.61 23.30
C SER A 153 8.52 7.82 22.00
N LEU A 154 7.53 7.97 21.10
CA LEU A 154 7.49 7.29 19.81
C LEU A 154 8.48 7.89 18.80
N PHE A 155 8.55 9.21 18.71
CA PHE A 155 9.32 9.90 17.67
C PHE A 155 10.63 10.53 18.17
N GLY A 156 10.88 10.50 19.48
CA GLY A 156 12.11 11.03 20.10
C GLY A 156 12.26 12.55 20.01
N ARG A 157 11.19 13.28 19.66
CA ARG A 157 11.16 14.74 19.49
C ARG A 157 9.81 15.33 19.91
N THR A 158 9.83 16.54 20.44
CA THR A 158 8.63 17.32 20.78
C THR A 158 8.24 18.25 19.64
N ILE A 159 6.94 18.53 19.48
CA ILE A 159 6.44 19.50 18.51
C ILE A 159 6.38 20.86 19.22
N GLU A 160 7.31 21.75 18.89
CA GLU A 160 7.46 23.05 19.57
C GLU A 160 6.56 24.15 18.98
N ALA A 161 6.32 24.11 17.67
CA ALA A 161 5.55 25.12 16.96
C ALA A 161 4.70 24.51 15.84
N ALA A 162 3.55 25.12 15.54
CA ALA A 162 2.72 24.77 14.39
C ALA A 162 3.36 25.23 13.07
N CYS A 163 3.05 24.55 11.97
CA CYS A 163 3.52 24.94 10.64
C CYS A 163 2.71 26.15 10.13
N PRO A 164 3.33 27.34 9.93
CA PRO A 164 2.62 28.56 9.51
C PRO A 164 1.99 28.46 8.11
N LEU A 165 2.46 27.52 7.28
CA LEU A 165 1.93 27.25 5.94
C LEU A 165 0.77 26.25 5.94
N SER A 166 0.43 25.66 7.10
CA SER A 166 -0.70 24.75 7.23
C SER A 166 -1.93 25.54 7.69
N SER A 167 -2.92 25.67 6.80
CA SER A 167 -4.16 26.39 7.07
C SER A 167 -5.23 25.53 7.75
N ARG A 168 -5.16 24.19 7.61
CA ARG A 168 -6.15 23.24 8.16
C ARG A 168 -5.48 21.90 8.49
N SER A 169 -5.89 21.31 9.61
CA SER A 169 -5.67 19.89 9.90
C SER A 169 -7.01 19.18 9.81
N ALA A 170 -7.22 18.40 8.74
CA ALA A 170 -8.44 17.64 8.56
C ALA A 170 -8.22 16.19 9.00
N SER A 171 -9.11 15.68 9.84
CA SER A 171 -9.18 14.24 10.15
C SER A 171 -10.01 13.56 9.07
N ASN A 172 -9.54 12.43 8.55
CA ASN A 172 -10.34 11.62 7.64
C ASN A 172 -11.48 10.97 8.41
N SER A 173 -12.72 11.18 7.95
CA SER A 173 -13.90 10.53 8.53
C SER A 173 -13.89 9.01 8.31
N ILE A 174 -13.26 8.55 7.22
CA ILE A 174 -13.17 7.13 6.88
C ILE A 174 -11.75 6.64 7.17
N ILE A 175 -11.67 5.55 7.93
CA ILE A 175 -10.43 4.84 8.24
C ILE A 175 -10.55 3.43 7.70
N ALA A 176 -9.54 2.97 6.96
CA ALA A 176 -9.52 1.61 6.44
C ALA A 176 -8.19 0.93 6.79
N LYS A 177 -8.28 -0.29 7.28
CA LYS A 177 -7.14 -1.14 7.63
C LYS A 177 -7.39 -2.54 7.11
N ARG A 178 -6.34 -3.29 6.82
CA ARG A 178 -6.44 -4.70 6.44
C ARG A 178 -5.30 -5.49 7.06
N ILE A 179 -5.56 -6.77 7.29
CA ILE A 179 -4.63 -7.71 7.93
C ILE A 179 -4.83 -9.09 7.26
N LEU A 180 -3.75 -9.81 7.02
CA LEU A 180 -3.78 -11.23 6.67
C LEU A 180 -3.73 -12.05 7.98
N ARG A 181 -4.74 -12.88 8.22
CA ARG A 181 -4.84 -13.80 9.36
C ARG A 181 -4.57 -15.23 8.91
N GLY A 182 -4.15 -16.07 9.85
CA GLY A 182 -3.90 -17.50 9.63
C GLY A 182 -2.43 -17.86 9.76
N SER A 183 -2.15 -18.85 10.60
CA SER A 183 -0.80 -19.38 10.86
C SER A 183 -0.37 -20.46 9.87
N GLY A 184 -1.28 -20.93 9.01
CA GLY A 184 -1.00 -21.97 8.03
C GLY A 184 -0.21 -21.46 6.82
N GLN A 185 0.57 -22.35 6.21
CA GLN A 185 1.35 -22.06 5.00
C GLN A 185 0.57 -22.24 3.70
N ALA A 186 -0.64 -22.80 3.76
CA ALA A 186 -1.48 -23.09 2.59
C ALA A 186 -2.74 -22.21 2.50
N LEU A 187 -3.30 -21.81 3.64
CA LEU A 187 -4.55 -21.05 3.73
C LEU A 187 -4.35 -19.84 4.64
N GLY A 188 -5.11 -18.78 4.39
CA GLY A 188 -5.21 -17.62 5.24
C GLY A 188 -6.55 -16.91 5.03
N THR A 189 -6.84 -15.92 5.86
CA THR A 189 -8.05 -15.11 5.78
C THR A 189 -7.67 -13.65 5.78
N VAL A 190 -8.03 -12.92 4.74
CA VAL A 190 -7.85 -11.47 4.71
C VAL A 190 -9.02 -10.83 5.45
N SER A 191 -8.71 -9.97 6.42
CA SER A 191 -9.69 -9.20 7.18
C SER A 191 -9.45 -7.72 6.97
N VAL A 192 -10.47 -7.04 6.46
CA VAL A 192 -10.49 -5.61 6.19
C VAL A 192 -11.47 -4.96 7.16
N VAL A 193 -11.01 -3.92 7.84
CA VAL A 193 -11.81 -3.15 8.80
C VAL A 193 -11.93 -1.73 8.27
N ILE A 194 -13.16 -1.32 8.00
CA ILE A 194 -13.48 0.03 7.50
C ILE A 194 -14.37 0.70 8.53
N VAL A 195 -13.97 1.88 8.99
CA VAL A 195 -14.70 2.69 9.97
C VAL A 195 -15.17 3.95 9.27
N ASN A 196 -16.48 4.17 9.24
CA ASN A 196 -17.08 5.42 8.79
C ASN A 196 -17.49 6.25 10.02
N ASN A 197 -16.70 7.26 10.39
CA ASN A 197 -17.04 8.22 11.44
C ASN A 197 -17.91 9.39 10.94
N GLY A 198 -18.30 9.36 9.67
CA GLY A 198 -19.15 10.38 9.04
C GLY A 198 -20.59 10.34 9.53
N ALA A 199 -21.30 11.45 9.29
CA ALA A 199 -22.73 11.59 9.59
C ALA A 199 -23.63 11.06 8.45
N HIS A 200 -23.06 10.64 7.33
CA HIS A 200 -23.78 10.16 6.16
C HIS A 200 -23.27 8.77 5.74
N GLU A 201 -24.17 8.01 5.13
CA GLU A 201 -23.82 6.78 4.44
C GLU A 201 -22.98 7.13 3.21
N VAL A 202 -21.95 6.34 2.96
CA VAL A 202 -21.01 6.55 1.88
C VAL A 202 -20.88 5.27 1.09
N GLU A 203 -21.17 5.30 -0.21
CA GLU A 203 -20.76 4.22 -1.09
C GLU A 203 -19.26 4.36 -1.37
N ALA A 204 -18.52 3.27 -1.38
CA ALA A 204 -17.09 3.28 -1.63
C ALA A 204 -16.68 2.11 -2.51
N LEU A 205 -15.88 2.37 -3.54
CA LEU A 205 -15.30 1.30 -4.34
C LEU A 205 -14.07 0.73 -3.63
N TYR A 206 -14.08 -0.58 -3.41
CA TYR A 206 -12.96 -1.35 -2.90
C TYR A 206 -12.24 -2.06 -4.05
N LEU A 207 -10.93 -1.89 -4.09
CA LEU A 207 -10.02 -2.54 -5.04
C LEU A 207 -8.96 -3.33 -4.26
N GLU A 208 -8.86 -4.61 -4.56
CA GLU A 208 -7.84 -5.51 -4.04
C GLU A 208 -7.11 -6.16 -5.22
N THR A 209 -5.78 -6.16 -5.17
CA THR A 209 -4.93 -6.81 -6.18
C THR A 209 -4.09 -7.86 -5.50
N MET A 210 -4.09 -9.10 -5.98
CA MET A 210 -3.30 -10.19 -5.40
C MET A 210 -2.40 -10.81 -6.46
N PRO A 211 -1.07 -10.90 -6.25
CA PRO A 211 -0.19 -11.65 -7.13
C PRO A 211 -0.64 -13.11 -7.26
N TRP A 212 -0.19 -13.80 -8.31
CA TRP A 212 -0.60 -15.19 -8.60
C TRP A 212 -0.29 -16.19 -7.47
N ILE A 213 0.64 -15.85 -6.58
CA ILE A 213 1.00 -16.63 -5.40
C ILE A 213 -0.09 -16.65 -4.32
N VAL A 214 -1.10 -15.79 -4.41
CA VAL A 214 -2.25 -15.74 -3.50
C VAL A 214 -3.54 -15.73 -4.31
N GLN A 215 -4.37 -16.75 -4.11
CA GLN A 215 -5.66 -16.90 -4.79
C GLN A 215 -6.80 -16.55 -3.83
N ILE A 216 -7.73 -15.69 -4.27
CA ILE A 216 -8.90 -15.29 -3.49
C ILE A 216 -10.02 -16.32 -3.64
N TYR A 217 -10.62 -16.74 -2.53
CA TYR A 217 -11.83 -17.55 -2.50
C TYR A 217 -13.07 -16.69 -2.38
N LEU A 218 -13.57 -16.21 -3.53
CA LEU A 218 -14.68 -15.25 -3.57
C LEU A 218 -15.96 -15.73 -2.86
N HIS A 219 -16.22 -17.04 -2.84
CA HIS A 219 -17.39 -17.62 -2.17
C HIS A 219 -17.37 -17.47 -0.64
N THR A 220 -16.22 -17.12 -0.05
CA THR A 220 -16.06 -16.86 1.39
C THR A 220 -16.17 -15.38 1.75
N LEU A 221 -16.41 -14.51 0.75
CA LEU A 221 -16.56 -13.08 0.96
C LEU A 221 -17.77 -12.80 1.83
N CYS A 222 -17.52 -12.27 3.02
CA CYS A 222 -18.54 -11.93 3.99
C CYS A 222 -18.29 -10.52 4.53
N ALA A 223 -19.34 -9.70 4.57
CA ALA A 223 -19.33 -8.40 5.22
C ALA A 223 -20.22 -8.44 6.45
N SER A 224 -19.74 -7.84 7.54
CA SER A 224 -20.49 -7.76 8.78
C SER A 224 -20.35 -6.38 9.41
N VAL A 225 -21.40 -5.94 10.12
CA VAL A 225 -21.42 -4.72 10.93
C VAL A 225 -21.79 -5.14 12.33
N GLU A 226 -21.00 -4.73 13.32
CA GLU A 226 -21.20 -5.09 14.73
C GLU A 226 -21.34 -6.60 14.97
N GLY A 227 -20.60 -7.40 14.19
CA GLY A 227 -20.61 -8.87 14.27
C GLY A 227 -21.80 -9.56 13.60
N ARG A 228 -22.73 -8.82 12.97
CA ARG A 228 -23.84 -9.40 12.20
C ARG A 228 -23.53 -9.39 10.70
N PRO A 229 -23.57 -10.55 10.02
CA PRO A 229 -23.37 -10.60 8.58
C PRO A 229 -24.50 -9.86 7.86
N ARG A 230 -24.15 -9.13 6.80
CA ARG A 230 -25.07 -8.34 5.98
C ARG A 230 -24.67 -8.42 4.52
N ASP A 231 -25.56 -8.99 3.71
CA ASP A 231 -25.32 -9.21 2.28
C ASP A 231 -25.49 -7.93 1.45
N ASP A 232 -26.20 -6.94 1.97
CA ASP A 232 -26.48 -5.67 1.28
C ASP A 232 -25.28 -4.71 1.26
N LEU A 233 -24.23 -4.98 2.05
CA LEU A 233 -23.06 -4.12 2.17
C LEU A 233 -22.09 -4.24 1.00
N VAL A 234 -22.16 -5.32 0.22
CA VAL A 234 -21.24 -5.61 -0.88
C VAL A 234 -22.03 -5.89 -2.14
N HIS A 235 -21.83 -5.08 -3.17
CA HIS A 235 -22.48 -5.26 -4.46
C HIS A 235 -21.55 -4.91 -5.62
N ASN A 236 -21.99 -5.17 -6.85
CA ASN A 236 -21.25 -4.87 -8.08
C ASN A 236 -19.82 -5.45 -8.09
N ILE A 237 -19.70 -6.73 -7.74
CA ILE A 237 -18.41 -7.43 -7.69
C ILE A 237 -17.92 -7.74 -9.10
N LEU A 238 -16.72 -7.27 -9.42
CA LEU A 238 -15.95 -7.62 -10.60
C LEU A 238 -14.66 -8.33 -10.16
N TYR A 239 -14.53 -9.60 -10.49
CA TYR A 239 -13.36 -10.40 -10.17
C TYR A 239 -12.66 -10.90 -11.44
N ILE A 240 -11.37 -10.57 -11.56
CA ILE A 240 -10.47 -11.09 -12.60
C ILE A 240 -9.47 -12.01 -11.88
N PRO A 241 -9.47 -13.32 -12.16
CA PRO A 241 -8.54 -14.25 -11.52
C PRO A 241 -7.10 -14.03 -11.97
N SER A 242 -6.17 -14.46 -11.12
CA SER A 242 -4.73 -14.47 -11.43
C SER A 242 -4.39 -15.57 -12.44
N ILE A 243 -3.29 -15.36 -13.15
CA ILE A 243 -2.65 -16.36 -14.02
C ILE A 243 -1.24 -16.56 -13.49
N THR A 244 -0.88 -17.82 -13.21
CA THR A 244 0.44 -18.21 -12.70
C THR A 244 1.56 -17.60 -13.55
N HIS A 245 2.51 -16.92 -12.90
CA HIS A 245 3.63 -16.21 -13.52
C HIS A 245 3.27 -15.16 -14.60
N SER A 246 2.02 -14.71 -14.69
CA SER A 246 1.63 -13.77 -15.74
C SER A 246 0.88 -12.57 -15.20
N ARG A 247 -0.25 -12.75 -14.53
CA ARG A 247 -1.13 -11.64 -14.15
C ARG A 247 -1.67 -11.79 -12.74
N ALA A 248 -1.71 -10.68 -12.00
CA ALA A 248 -2.33 -10.60 -10.69
C ALA A 248 -3.87 -10.72 -10.78
N ALA A 249 -4.49 -11.26 -9.73
CA ALA A 249 -5.92 -11.21 -9.53
C ALA A 249 -6.34 -9.79 -9.17
N THR A 250 -7.53 -9.38 -9.62
CA THR A 250 -8.14 -8.08 -9.31
C THR A 250 -9.55 -8.30 -8.81
N LEU A 251 -9.85 -7.85 -7.61
CA LEU A 251 -11.19 -7.81 -7.03
C LEU A 251 -11.62 -6.34 -6.91
N GLN A 252 -12.72 -5.99 -7.56
CA GLN A 252 -13.40 -4.71 -7.42
C GLN A 252 -14.79 -4.97 -6.87
N ALA A 253 -15.22 -4.22 -5.87
CA ALA A 253 -16.57 -4.30 -5.32
C ALA A 253 -17.02 -2.94 -4.80
N VAL A 254 -18.30 -2.63 -4.89
CA VAL A 254 -18.88 -1.44 -4.25
C VAL A 254 -19.31 -1.85 -2.84
N LEU A 255 -18.86 -1.07 -1.87
CA LEU A 255 -19.16 -1.22 -0.46
C LEU A 255 -20.09 -0.10 -0.01
N THR A 256 -21.21 -0.44 0.60
CA THR A 256 -22.07 0.53 1.28
C THR A 256 -21.56 0.70 2.70
N LEU A 257 -21.12 1.91 3.08
CA LEU A 257 -20.58 2.22 4.41
C LEU A 257 -21.61 2.98 5.26
N PRO A 258 -22.34 2.32 6.19
CA PRO A 258 -23.34 2.97 7.02
C PRO A 258 -22.74 4.07 7.90
N VAL A 259 -23.59 5.00 8.32
CA VAL A 259 -23.22 6.08 9.25
C VAL A 259 -22.62 5.52 10.54
N ARG A 260 -21.56 6.16 11.04
CA ARG A 260 -20.96 5.88 12.36
C ARG A 260 -20.76 4.39 12.66
N SER A 261 -20.36 3.63 11.64
CA SER A 261 -20.29 2.17 11.72
C SER A 261 -18.88 1.64 11.47
N MET A 262 -18.64 0.41 11.94
CA MET A 262 -17.45 -0.39 11.64
C MET A 262 -17.86 -1.62 10.85
N ILE A 263 -17.35 -1.71 9.62
CA ILE A 263 -17.54 -2.85 8.73
C ILE A 263 -16.32 -3.77 8.84
N HIS A 264 -16.59 -5.05 9.01
CA HIS A 264 -15.62 -6.13 8.87
C HIS A 264 -15.91 -6.89 7.59
N LEU A 265 -15.03 -6.77 6.61
CA LEU A 265 -15.04 -7.53 5.38
C LEU A 265 -13.98 -8.64 5.49
N THR A 266 -14.36 -9.88 5.22
CA THR A 266 -13.46 -11.03 5.29
C THR A 266 -13.59 -11.92 4.07
N PHE A 267 -12.47 -12.46 3.60
CA PHE A 267 -12.45 -13.52 2.59
C PHE A 267 -11.20 -14.37 2.77
N ASP A 268 -11.33 -15.66 2.46
CA ASP A 268 -10.25 -16.62 2.52
C ASP A 268 -9.38 -16.55 1.27
N VAL A 269 -8.12 -16.89 1.47
CA VAL A 269 -7.09 -16.94 0.44
C VAL A 269 -6.33 -18.25 0.52
N LYS A 270 -5.96 -18.77 -0.64
CA LYS A 270 -5.03 -19.89 -0.78
C LYS A 270 -3.66 -19.36 -1.16
N LYS A 271 -2.64 -19.86 -0.47
CA LYS A 271 -1.22 -19.59 -0.72
C LYS A 271 -0.67 -20.63 -1.69
N ALA A 272 0.10 -20.20 -2.68
CA ALA A 272 0.73 -21.10 -3.64
C ALA A 272 1.94 -21.83 -3.01
N PHE A 273 2.14 -23.08 -3.42
CA PHE A 273 3.40 -23.79 -3.18
C PHE A 273 4.38 -23.43 -4.30
N LEU A 274 5.45 -22.75 -3.93
CA LEU A 274 6.48 -22.32 -4.86
C LEU A 274 7.53 -23.40 -5.07
N ARG A 275 8.14 -23.39 -6.26
CA ARG A 275 9.33 -24.18 -6.55
C ARG A 275 10.55 -23.50 -5.93
N TYR A 276 11.59 -24.29 -5.65
CA TYR A 276 12.85 -23.79 -5.08
C TYR A 276 13.39 -22.53 -5.78
N GLY A 277 13.44 -22.54 -7.11
CA GLY A 277 13.97 -21.42 -7.91
C GLY A 277 13.04 -20.20 -8.02
N GLU A 278 11.85 -20.25 -7.43
CA GLU A 278 10.87 -19.15 -7.47
C GLU A 278 10.91 -18.29 -6.20
N HIS A 279 11.61 -18.74 -5.15
CA HIS A 279 11.79 -17.97 -3.93
C HIS A 279 12.79 -16.82 -4.12
N PRO A 280 12.56 -15.65 -3.49
CA PRO A 280 13.53 -14.57 -3.47
C PRO A 280 14.77 -14.95 -2.64
N PRO A 281 15.89 -14.24 -2.82
CA PRO A 281 16.98 -14.28 -1.84
C PRO A 281 16.42 -13.80 -0.50
N ASP A 282 16.50 -14.65 0.53
CA ASP A 282 15.77 -14.54 1.81
C ASP A 282 14.27 -14.90 1.73
N ALA A 283 14.01 -16.17 1.39
CA ALA A 283 12.66 -16.74 1.37
C ALA A 283 11.95 -16.70 2.73
N GLN A 284 12.69 -16.61 3.85
CA GLN A 284 12.15 -16.66 5.22
C GLN A 284 11.41 -15.37 5.60
N ARG A 285 11.71 -14.24 4.93
CA ARG A 285 10.99 -12.98 5.13
C ARG A 285 9.53 -13.04 4.66
N GLY A 286 9.21 -13.86 3.66
CA GLY A 286 7.92 -13.87 2.98
C GLY A 286 7.79 -12.83 1.87
N TRP A 287 6.58 -12.67 1.34
CA TRP A 287 6.28 -11.88 0.14
C TRP A 287 5.39 -10.69 0.45
N ASP A 288 5.69 -9.51 -0.12
CA ASP A 288 4.83 -8.33 0.04
C ASP A 288 3.65 -8.35 -0.94
N LEU A 289 2.45 -8.18 -0.42
CA LEU A 289 1.21 -8.01 -1.16
C LEU A 289 0.89 -6.52 -1.34
N PRO A 290 0.44 -6.11 -2.54
CA PRO A 290 0.17 -4.71 -2.86
C PRO A 290 -0.99 -4.14 -2.05
N PRO A 291 -1.02 -2.82 -1.80
CA PRO A 291 -2.05 -2.18 -0.97
C PRO A 291 -3.44 -2.30 -1.59
N ALA A 292 -4.46 -2.40 -0.73
CA ALA A 292 -5.85 -2.28 -1.14
C ALA A 292 -6.20 -0.79 -1.25
N VAL A 293 -7.13 -0.47 -2.13
CA VAL A 293 -7.57 0.91 -2.36
C VAL A 293 -9.05 1.01 -2.05
N LEU A 294 -9.42 1.97 -1.21
CA LEU A 294 -10.81 2.34 -0.96
C LEU A 294 -11.06 3.74 -1.53
N ILE A 295 -12.08 3.88 -2.35
CA ILE A 295 -12.42 5.13 -3.04
C ILE A 295 -13.86 5.50 -2.65
N PRO A 296 -14.04 6.43 -1.70
CA PRO A 296 -15.36 6.97 -1.38
C PRO A 296 -15.99 7.60 -2.62
N LEU A 297 -17.15 7.10 -3.03
CA LEU A 297 -17.99 7.66 -4.07
C LEU A 297 -18.79 8.81 -3.48
N ARG A 298 -18.96 9.87 -4.26
CA ARG A 298 -19.72 11.06 -3.85
C ARG A 298 -21.07 11.04 -4.56
N ASN A 299 -22.16 11.03 -3.80
CA ASN A 299 -23.54 10.92 -4.30
C ASN A 299 -24.10 12.19 -4.97
N ASP A 300 -23.26 13.16 -5.35
CA ASP A 300 -23.77 14.39 -5.97
C ASP A 300 -24.25 14.10 -7.41
N ALA A 301 -25.56 14.31 -7.65
CA ALA A 301 -26.32 13.90 -8.83
C ALA A 301 -25.90 14.53 -10.18
N ILE A 302 -24.86 15.37 -10.21
CA ILE A 302 -24.17 15.77 -11.44
C ILE A 302 -22.70 15.98 -11.05
N PRO A 303 -21.80 15.02 -11.32
CA PRO A 303 -20.39 15.27 -11.10
C PRO A 303 -19.93 16.31 -12.14
N PRO A 304 -19.33 17.44 -11.75
CA PRO A 304 -18.42 18.11 -12.68
C PRO A 304 -17.38 17.07 -13.12
N PRO A 305 -16.97 17.06 -14.41
CA PRO A 305 -16.10 16.03 -14.99
C PRO A 305 -14.80 15.80 -14.19
N ASP A 306 -14.44 16.74 -13.32
CA ASP A 306 -13.20 16.78 -12.58
C ASP A 306 -13.27 16.22 -11.14
N SER A 307 -14.42 15.71 -10.68
CA SER A 307 -14.65 15.37 -9.25
C SER A 307 -14.91 13.89 -8.95
N ARG A 308 -14.81 13.00 -9.95
CA ARG A 308 -14.94 11.55 -9.75
C ARG A 308 -13.75 10.91 -9.00
N LEU A 309 -12.65 11.63 -8.81
CA LEU A 309 -11.56 11.20 -7.94
C LEU A 309 -11.93 11.53 -6.48
N GLY A 310 -12.79 10.69 -5.89
CA GLY A 310 -12.91 10.62 -4.43
C GLY A 310 -11.53 10.47 -3.79
N ASN A 311 -11.35 11.02 -2.59
CA ASN A 311 -10.11 10.87 -1.82
C ASN A 311 -9.78 9.38 -1.67
N ARG A 312 -8.82 8.88 -2.45
CA ARG A 312 -8.43 7.46 -2.39
C ARG A 312 -7.66 7.20 -1.12
N ILE A 313 -8.05 6.12 -0.44
CA ILE A 313 -7.46 5.66 0.80
C ILE A 313 -6.72 4.37 0.46
N TYR A 314 -5.40 4.46 0.43
CA TYR A 314 -4.52 3.30 0.28
C TYR A 314 -4.30 2.66 1.64
N MET A 315 -4.61 1.37 1.75
CA MET A 315 -4.36 0.58 2.96
C MET A 315 -2.89 0.13 3.01
N CYS A 316 -2.44 -0.40 4.15
CA CYS A 316 -1.07 -0.92 4.30
C CYS A 316 -0.81 -2.13 3.39
N THR A 317 0.43 -2.33 2.94
CA THR A 317 0.85 -3.61 2.33
C THR A 317 0.74 -4.75 3.34
N LEU A 318 0.57 -5.98 2.84
CA LEU A 318 0.53 -7.18 3.70
C LEU A 318 1.76 -8.02 3.43
N LEU A 319 2.23 -8.75 4.43
CA LEU A 319 3.28 -9.74 4.28
C LEU A 319 2.63 -11.13 4.28
N VAL A 320 2.87 -11.92 3.24
CA VAL A 320 2.43 -13.31 3.16
C VAL A 320 3.62 -14.23 3.32
N ASP A 321 3.56 -15.06 4.35
CA ASP A 321 4.47 -16.18 4.51
C ASP A 321 3.96 -17.37 3.67
N LEU A 322 4.87 -17.98 2.90
CA LEU A 322 4.63 -19.12 2.02
C LEU A 322 5.51 -20.28 2.48
N ALA A 323 5.06 -21.51 2.22
CA ALA A 323 5.86 -22.70 2.51
C ALA A 323 7.26 -22.58 1.86
N THR A 324 8.30 -22.55 2.69
CA THR A 324 9.70 -22.49 2.27
C THR A 324 10.29 -23.90 2.21
N PRO A 325 10.99 -24.28 1.13
CA PRO A 325 11.71 -25.54 1.08
C PRO A 325 12.94 -25.48 1.99
N ASP A 326 13.49 -26.64 2.35
CA ASP A 326 14.75 -26.72 3.09
C ASP A 326 15.92 -26.30 2.18
N PHE A 327 16.46 -25.09 2.44
CA PHE A 327 17.60 -24.54 1.71
C PHE A 327 18.95 -25.13 2.16
N SER A 328 18.99 -25.87 3.26
CA SER A 328 20.25 -26.41 3.80
C SER A 328 20.84 -27.52 2.93
N MET A 329 19.99 -28.33 2.30
CA MET A 329 20.44 -29.47 1.51
C MET A 329 21.32 -29.07 0.31
N PRO A 330 20.91 -28.15 -0.59
CA PRO A 330 21.78 -27.70 -1.68
C PRO A 330 23.02 -26.96 -1.18
N TYR A 331 22.92 -26.18 -0.09
CA TYR A 331 24.08 -25.52 0.50
C TYR A 331 25.12 -26.52 1.00
N ASN A 332 24.69 -27.56 1.73
CA ASN A 332 25.56 -28.63 2.22
C ASN A 332 26.23 -29.39 1.07
N VAL A 333 25.51 -29.65 -0.03
CA VAL A 333 26.07 -30.30 -1.22
C VAL A 333 27.11 -29.43 -1.92
N ILE A 334 26.83 -28.13 -2.10
CA ILE A 334 27.78 -27.17 -2.70
C ILE A 334 29.03 -27.03 -1.82
N MET A 335 28.86 -26.93 -0.50
CA MET A 335 29.97 -26.84 0.44
C MET A 335 30.83 -28.11 0.43
N ILE A 336 30.24 -29.30 0.46
CA ILE A 336 30.99 -30.56 0.39
C ILE A 336 31.72 -30.69 -0.94
N SER A 337 31.04 -30.44 -2.07
CA SER A 337 31.67 -30.55 -3.39
C SER A 337 32.77 -29.50 -3.62
N GLY A 338 32.58 -28.27 -3.13
CA GLY A 338 33.60 -27.22 -3.18
C GLY A 338 34.84 -27.53 -2.32
N VAL A 339 34.67 -28.19 -1.17
CA VAL A 339 35.78 -28.65 -0.32
C VAL A 339 36.49 -29.87 -0.91
N VAL A 340 35.78 -30.77 -1.59
CA VAL A 340 36.34 -31.99 -2.21
C VAL A 340 37.10 -31.69 -3.51
N ILE A 341 36.74 -30.61 -4.22
CA ILE A 341 37.36 -30.22 -5.51
C ILE A 341 38.55 -29.24 -5.32
N ALA A 342 38.66 -28.59 -4.16
CA ALA A 342 39.75 -27.67 -3.81
C ALA A 342 41.01 -28.41 -3.31
#